data_AF-A0A1V0UCE4-F1
#
_entry.id   AF-A0A1V0UCE4-F1
#
_cell.length_a   1.000
_cell.length_b   1.000
_cell.length_c   1.000
_cell.angle_alpha   90.00
_cell.angle_beta   90.00
_cell.angle_gamma   90.00
#
_symmetry.space_group_name_H-M   'P 1'
#
loop_
_entity.id
_entity.type
_entity.pdbx_description
1 polymer ?
#
loop_
_entity_poly.entity_id
_entity_poly.type
_entity_poly.pdbx_seq_one_letter_code
_entity_poly.pdbx_strand_id
1 'polypeptide(L)' 'MDTTGRHPSTAQAVRGLAYDHLPAHLQEVSKPFHDLGQQLLDRLPDDPELSAALRKLREAKDCAVLLAAISESDEGSR' A
#
# COMPACT_ATOMS: atom_id res chain seq x y z
N MET A 1 1.62 -10.56 -1.21
CA MET A 1 0.72 -10.41 -2.37
C MET A 1 1.22 -11.28 -3.51
N ASP A 2 0.49 -12.36 -3.79
CA ASP A 2 0.75 -13.20 -4.96
C ASP A 2 0.17 -12.53 -6.21
N THR A 3 0.99 -12.41 -7.25
CA THR A 3 0.60 -11.83 -8.55
C THR A 3 0.90 -12.77 -9.70
N THR A 4 1.11 -14.06 -9.40
CA THR A 4 1.35 -15.10 -10.40
C THR A 4 0.20 -15.16 -11.39
N GLY A 5 0.51 -15.10 -12.68
CA GLY A 5 -0.49 -15.11 -13.76
C GLY A 5 -1.23 -13.78 -13.98
N ARG A 6 -0.89 -12.71 -13.25
CA ARG A 6 -1.42 -11.36 -13.48
C ARG A 6 -0.59 -10.59 -14.51
N HIS A 7 -1.22 -9.59 -15.12
CA HIS A 7 -0.61 -8.67 -16.05
C HIS A 7 0.53 -7.90 -15.36
N PRO A 8 1.64 -7.59 -16.06
CA PRO A 8 2.76 -6.87 -15.48
C PRO A 8 2.38 -5.55 -14.79
N SER A 9 1.39 -4.83 -15.31
CA SER A 9 0.87 -3.59 -14.70
C SER A 9 0.26 -3.83 -13.31
N THR A 10 -0.49 -4.93 -13.12
CA THR A 10 -1.08 -5.30 -11.84
C THR A 10 0.03 -5.67 -10.85
N ALA A 11 1.01 -6.45 -11.30
CA ALA A 11 2.18 -6.82 -10.50
C ALA A 11 3.04 -5.60 -10.10
N GLN A 12 3.13 -4.58 -10.96
CA GLN A 12 3.82 -3.33 -10.65
C GLN A 12 3.00 -2.46 -9.68
N ALA A 13 1.67 -2.40 -9.83
CA ALA A 13 0.81 -1.54 -9.02
C ALA A 13 0.84 -1.89 -7.52
N VAL A 14 1.04 -3.16 -7.18
CA VAL A 14 1.17 -3.60 -5.78
C VAL A 14 2.55 -3.40 -5.17
N ARG A 15 3.56 -3.03 -5.99
CA ARG A 15 4.91 -2.75 -5.47
C ARG A 15 4.86 -1.56 -4.53
N GLY A 16 5.22 -1.77 -3.27
CA GLY A 16 5.19 -0.74 -2.23
C GLY A 16 4.01 -0.85 -1.27
N LEU A 17 3.04 -1.75 -1.50
CA LEU A 17 2.01 -2.07 -0.49
C LEU A 17 2.55 -2.99 0.63
N ALA A 18 3.72 -3.60 0.47
CA ALA A 18 4.39 -4.28 1.58
C ALA A 18 4.70 -3.28 2.70
N TYR A 19 4.52 -3.68 3.95
CA TYR A 19 4.69 -2.80 5.12
C TYR A 19 5.67 -3.33 6.15
N ASP A 20 6.03 -4.61 6.12
CA ASP A 20 6.87 -5.27 7.14
C ASP A 20 8.27 -4.65 7.31
N HIS A 21 8.74 -3.89 6.31
CA HIS A 21 10.03 -3.20 6.34
C HIS A 21 9.97 -1.85 7.08
N LEU A 22 8.77 -1.34 7.38
CA LEU A 22 8.58 -0.08 8.08
C LEU A 22 8.76 -0.29 9.60
N PRO A 23 9.10 0.76 10.36
CA PRO A 23 8.98 0.75 11.82
C PRO A 23 7.56 0.44 12.29
N ALA A 24 7.41 -0.20 13.45
CA ALA A 24 6.11 -0.71 13.95
C ALA A 24 4.97 0.33 13.94
N HIS A 25 5.23 1.58 14.33
CA HIS A 25 4.21 2.63 14.32
C HIS A 25 3.71 2.99 12.91
N LEU A 26 4.59 2.94 11.90
CA LEU A 26 4.19 3.16 10.49
C LEU A 26 3.53 1.92 9.88
N GLN A 27 3.83 0.72 10.39
CA GLN A 27 3.14 -0.50 9.98
C GLN A 27 1.65 -0.42 10.31
N GLU A 28 1.27 0.08 11.48
CA GLU A 28 -0.15 0.24 11.87
C GLU A 28 -0.93 1.13 10.89
N VAL A 29 -0.29 2.19 10.36
CA VAL A 29 -0.89 3.07 9.34
C VAL A 29 -0.90 2.42 7.96
N SER A 30 0.16 1.70 7.59
CA SER A 30 0.31 1.10 6.26
C SER A 30 -0.48 -0.20 6.07
N LYS A 31 -0.72 -0.97 7.14
CA LYS A 31 -1.33 -2.30 7.10
C LYS A 31 -2.75 -2.31 6.49
N PRO A 32 -3.66 -1.38 6.81
CA PRO A 32 -4.98 -1.34 6.18
C PRO A 32 -4.93 -1.23 4.65
N PHE A 33 -3.95 -0.51 4.11
CA PHE A 33 -3.74 -0.38 2.66
C PHE A 33 -3.22 -1.68 2.04
N HIS A 34 -2.35 -2.39 2.74
CA HIS A 34 -1.91 -3.72 2.33
C HIS A 34 -3.08 -4.69 2.27
N ASP A 35 -3.85 -4.80 3.36
CA ASP A 35 -4.95 -5.75 3.47
C ASP A 35 -6.02 -5.48 2.41
N LEU A 36 -6.34 -4.21 2.15
CA LEU A 36 -7.26 -3.84 1.06
C LEU A 36 -6.68 -4.18 -0.32
N GLY A 37 -5.39 -3.94 -0.57
CA GLY A 37 -4.76 -4.30 -1.83
C GLY A 37 -4.79 -5.81 -2.09
N GLN A 38 -4.58 -6.62 -1.05
CA GLN A 38 -4.69 -8.08 -1.13
C GLN A 38 -6.13 -8.50 -1.43
N GLN A 39 -7.12 -7.91 -0.75
CA GLN A 39 -8.53 -8.18 -1.03
C GLN A 39 -8.95 -7.83 -2.46
N LEU A 40 -8.43 -6.73 -3.03
CA LEU A 40 -8.72 -6.37 -4.42
C LEU A 40 -8.11 -7.37 -5.40
N LEU A 41 -6.86 -7.81 -5.17
CA LEU A 41 -6.23 -8.86 -5.97
C LEU A 41 -7.02 -10.16 -5.92
N ASP A 42 -7.48 -10.58 -4.75
CA ASP A 42 -8.14 -11.88 -4.58
C ASP A 42 -9.55 -11.91 -5.20
N ARG A 43 -10.23 -10.77 -5.22
CA ARG A 43 -11.66 -10.70 -5.58
C ARG A 43 -11.92 -10.24 -7.02
N LEU A 44 -10.98 -9.56 -7.64
CA LEU A 44 -11.21 -8.90 -8.93
C LEU A 44 -10.45 -9.60 -10.07
N PRO A 45 -11.03 -9.62 -11.29
CA PRO A 45 -10.34 -10.08 -12.47
C PRO A 45 -9.17 -9.17 -12.81
N ASP A 46 -8.25 -9.67 -13.62
CA ASP A 46 -7.11 -8.90 -14.09
C ASP A 46 -7.53 -7.94 -15.20
N ASP A 47 -7.92 -6.75 -14.78
CA ASP A 47 -8.52 -5.70 -15.59
C ASP A 47 -7.73 -4.38 -15.43
N PRO A 48 -7.69 -3.50 -16.46
CA PRO A 48 -7.06 -2.17 -16.32
C PRO A 48 -7.53 -1.37 -15.10
N GLU A 49 -8.79 -1.50 -14.69
CA GLU A 49 -9.33 -0.82 -13.51
C GLU A 49 -8.78 -1.37 -12.20
N LEU A 50 -8.45 -2.67 -12.12
CA LEU A 50 -7.74 -3.23 -10.96
C LEU A 50 -6.35 -2.60 -10.82
N SER A 51 -5.59 -2.53 -11.90
CA SER A 51 -4.30 -1.84 -11.93
C SER A 51 -4.42 -0.36 -11.53
N ALA A 52 -5.47 0.33 -11.97
CA ALA A 52 -5.72 1.72 -11.60
C ALA A 52 -6.06 1.89 -10.11
N ALA A 53 -6.93 1.03 -9.58
CA ALA A 53 -7.32 1.04 -8.17
C ALA A 53 -6.11 0.80 -7.24
N LEU A 54 -5.26 -0.18 -7.57
CA LEU A 54 -4.07 -0.52 -6.78
C LEU A 54 -3.04 0.62 -6.76
N ARG A 55 -2.83 1.32 -7.88
CA ARG A 55 -1.93 2.51 -7.92
C ARG A 55 -2.46 3.65 -7.05
N LYS A 56 -3.77 3.95 -7.14
CA LYS A 56 -4.41 4.97 -6.31
C LYS A 56 -4.31 4.62 -4.82
N LEU A 57 -4.50 3.35 -4.47
CA LEU A 57 -4.36 2.87 -3.11
C LEU A 57 -2.92 3.05 -2.59
N ARG A 58 -1.93 2.73 -3.41
CA ARG A 58 -0.52 2.95 -3.10
C ARG A 58 -0.19 4.43 -2.87
N GLU A 59 -0.68 5.33 -3.73
CA GLU A 59 -0.53 6.78 -3.56
C GLU A 59 -1.15 7.26 -2.24
N ALA A 60 -2.34 6.79 -1.90
CA ALA A 60 -3.01 7.12 -0.64
C ALA A 60 -2.22 6.63 0.59
N LYS A 61 -1.69 5.41 0.53
CA LYS A 61 -0.81 4.85 1.56
C LYS A 61 0.45 5.69 1.74
N ASP A 62 1.13 6.04 0.64
CA ASP A 62 2.38 6.81 0.69
C ASP A 62 2.13 8.19 1.37
N CYS A 63 1.02 8.86 1.06
CA CYS A 63 0.62 10.10 1.75
C CYS A 63 0.36 9.90 3.25
N ALA A 64 -0.37 8.83 3.62
CA ALA A 64 -0.69 8.55 5.02
C ALA A 64 0.56 8.20 5.85
N VAL A 65 1.45 7.37 5.30
CA VAL A 65 2.71 6.98 5.94
C VAL A 65 3.65 8.18 6.04
N LEU A 66 3.72 9.05 5.01
CA LEU A 66 4.50 10.28 5.06
C LEU A 66 4.04 11.18 6.20
N LEU A 67 2.74 11.41 6.34
CA LEU A 67 2.18 12.23 7.42
C LEU A 67 2.50 11.62 8.80
N ALA A 68 2.31 10.30 8.95
CA ALA A 68 2.61 9.61 10.20
C ALA A 68 4.10 9.73 10.59
N ALA A 69 5.01 9.65 9.63
CA ALA A 69 6.45 9.76 9.87
C ALA A 69 6.89 11.17 10.32
N ILE A 70 6.25 12.22 9.79
CA ILE A 70 6.59 13.60 10.17
C ILE A 70 5.94 14.00 11.51
N SER A 71 4.77 13.46 11.85
CA SER A 71 4.13 13.73 13.15
C SER A 71 5.00 13.30 14.33
N GLU A 72 5.64 12.12 14.25
CA GLU A 72 6.59 11.65 15.26
C GLU A 72 7.83 12.57 15.40
N SER A 73 8.29 13.17 14.29
CA SER A 73 9.43 14.09 14.31
C SER A 73 9.12 15.39 15.05
N ASP A 74 7.86 15.82 15.04
CA ASP A 74 7.38 17.01 15.75
C ASP A 74 7.11 16.72 17.24
N GLU A 75 6.67 15.50 17.60
CA GLU A 75 6.50 15.08 19.00
C GLU A 75 7.85 14.91 19.74
N GLY A 76 8.90 14.44 19.05
CA GLY A 76 10.24 14.31 19.65
C GLY A 76 11.00 15.63 19.87
N SER A 77 10.47 16.74 19.32
CA SER A 77 11.08 18.09 19.39
C SER A 77 10.31 19.06 20.31
N ARG A 78 9.25 18.59 20.98
CA ARG A 78 8.44 19.36 21.94
C ARG A 78 8.72 18.95 23.39
#